data_AF-A0AAW5WDU2-F1
#
_entry.id   AF-A0AAW5WDU2-F1
#
_cell.length_a   1.000
_cell.length_b   1.000
_cell.length_c   1.000
_cell.angle_alpha   90.00
_cell.angle_beta   90.00
_cell.angle_gamma   90.00
#
_symmetry.space_group_name_H-M   'P 1'
#
loop_
_entity.id
_entity.type
_entity.pdbx_description
1 polymer ?
#
loop_
_entity_poly.entity_id
_entity_poly.type
_entity_poly.pdbx_seq_one_letter_code
_entity_poly.pdbx_strand_id
1 'polypeptide(L)'
;GRLGLAGFRILEARRFPIRYRARYVNGQLNMCLARIERFSSNGLGMAMRAYVEELRARALQLNERQDGLWHGNDYVIAVEPM
;
A
#
# COMPACT_ATOMS: atom_id res chain seq x y z
N GLY A 1 -6.43 25.56 -2.47
CA GLY A 1 -6.36 24.11 -2.12
C GLY A 1 -7.17 23.84 -0.86
N ARG A 2 -7.50 22.58 -0.55
CA ARG A 2 -8.34 22.22 0.62
C ARG A 2 -7.83 22.81 1.96
N LEU A 3 -6.51 22.95 2.12
CA LEU A 3 -5.89 23.58 3.30
C LEU A 3 -6.18 25.09 3.41
N GLY A 4 -6.17 25.82 2.29
CA GLY A 4 -6.52 27.24 2.28
C GLY A 4 -7.99 27.49 2.61
N LEU A 5 -8.89 26.61 2.15
CA LEU A 5 -10.31 26.65 2.55
C LEU A 5 -10.50 26.34 4.05
N ALA A 6 -9.54 25.67 4.67
CA ALA A 6 -9.54 25.36 6.10
C ALA A 6 -8.81 26.44 6.95
N GLY A 7 -8.47 27.60 6.38
CA GLY A 7 -7.84 28.70 7.11
C GLY A 7 -6.33 28.53 7.34
N PHE A 8 -5.65 27.76 6.50
CA PHE A 8 -4.21 27.54 6.61
C PHE A 8 -3.45 28.05 5.39
N ARG A 9 -2.35 28.76 5.64
CA ARG A 9 -1.38 29.15 4.63
C ARG A 9 -0.27 28.11 4.56
N ILE A 10 0.00 27.58 3.36
CA ILE A 10 1.08 26.62 3.15
C ILE A 10 2.41 27.36 3.18
N LEU A 11 3.33 26.89 4.02
CA LEU A 11 4.70 27.39 4.12
C LEU A 11 5.65 26.55 3.28
N GLU A 12 5.48 25.22 3.33
CA GLU A 12 6.34 24.27 2.63
C GLU A 12 5.56 22.99 2.30
N ALA A 13 5.90 22.35 1.18
CA ALA A 13 5.42 21.02 0.85
C ALA A 13 6.59 20.16 0.36
N ARG A 14 6.82 19.03 1.04
CA ARG A 14 7.83 18.03 0.66
C ARG A 14 7.16 16.72 0.27
N ARG A 15 7.76 16.05 -0.71
CA ARG A 15 7.34 14.74 -1.21
C ARG A 15 8.44 13.71 -0.96
N PHE A 16 8.07 12.57 -0.43
CA PHE A 16 8.96 11.45 -0.12
C PHE A 16 8.50 10.21 -0.91
N PRO A 17 9.23 9.80 -1.95
CA PRO A 17 8.90 8.58 -2.69
C PRO A 17 8.89 7.35 -1.79
N ILE A 18 7.87 6.50 -1.94
CA ILE A 18 7.76 5.28 -1.14
C ILE A 18 8.39 4.11 -1.88
N ARG A 19 9.15 3.32 -1.12
CA ARG A 19 9.73 2.06 -1.58
C ARG A 19 9.24 0.91 -0.72
N TYR A 20 8.28 0.16 -1.23
CA TYR A 20 7.74 -0.99 -0.52
C TYR A 20 8.69 -2.19 -0.62
N ARG A 21 9.00 -2.78 0.53
CA ARG A 21 9.86 -3.97 0.67
C ARG A 21 9.02 -5.24 0.83
N ALA A 22 9.66 -6.41 0.75
CA ALA A 22 9.03 -7.71 0.96
C ALA A 22 8.12 -7.77 2.21
N ARG A 23 8.53 -7.16 3.33
CA ARG A 23 7.71 -7.08 4.55
C ARG A 23 6.33 -6.46 4.30
N TYR A 24 6.26 -5.39 3.51
CA TYR A 24 5.00 -4.73 3.19
C TYR A 24 4.13 -5.64 2.30
N VAL A 25 4.71 -6.22 1.24
CA VAL A 25 4.02 -7.16 0.35
C VAL A 25 3.41 -8.31 1.14
N ASN A 26 4.20 -8.96 1.99
CA ASN A 26 3.74 -10.05 2.84
C ASN A 26 2.64 -9.60 3.81
N GLY A 27 2.79 -8.43 4.44
CA GLY A 27 1.78 -7.88 5.33
C GLY A 27 0.42 -7.67 4.65
N GLN A 28 0.40 -7.06 3.46
CA GLN A 28 -0.84 -6.84 2.71
C GLN A 28 -1.50 -8.16 2.31
N LEU A 29 -0.72 -9.12 1.80
CA LEU A 29 -1.27 -10.39 1.33
C LEU A 29 -1.70 -11.30 2.49
N ASN A 30 -1.01 -11.27 3.63
CA ASN A 30 -1.46 -11.96 4.85
C ASN A 30 -2.81 -11.43 5.33
N MET A 31 -3.01 -10.10 5.28
CA MET A 31 -4.30 -9.48 5.59
C MET A 31 -5.42 -9.98 4.66
N CYS A 32 -5.13 -10.14 3.36
CA CYS A 32 -6.08 -10.73 2.42
C CYS A 32 -6.40 -12.19 2.77
N LEU A 33 -5.38 -13.02 3.04
CA LEU A 33 -5.57 -14.42 3.41
C LEU A 33 -6.47 -14.58 4.64
N ALA A 34 -6.24 -13.78 5.68
CA ALA A 34 -7.07 -13.81 6.89
C ALA A 34 -8.54 -13.44 6.64
N ARG A 35 -8.83 -12.61 5.63
CA ARG A 35 -10.20 -12.24 5.26
C ARG A 35 -10.89 -13.29 4.40
N ILE A 36 -10.13 -14.05 3.62
CA ILE A 36 -10.66 -15.16 2.81
C ILE A 36 -11.31 -16.23 3.69
N GLU A 37 -10.84 -16.41 4.93
CA GLU A 37 -11.44 -17.34 5.90
C GLU A 37 -12.91 -17.02 6.24
N ARG A 38 -13.36 -15.79 5.96
CA ARG A 38 -14.74 -15.36 6.20
C ARG A 38 -15.67 -15.61 5.01
N PHE A 39 -15.15 -16.18 3.91
CA PHE A 39 -15.95 -16.43 2.72
C PHE A 39 -16.91 -17.58 2.99
N SER A 40 -18.18 -17.40 2.64
CA SER A 40 -19.21 -18.43 2.78
C SER A 40 -19.05 -19.59 1.79
N SER A 41 -18.38 -19.35 0.65
CA SER A 41 -18.09 -20.37 -0.36
C SER A 41 -16.66 -20.88 -0.24
N ASN A 42 -16.53 -22.17 0.09
CA ASN A 42 -15.24 -22.85 0.14
C ASN A 42 -14.52 -22.82 -1.21
N GLY A 43 -15.26 -23.01 -2.32
CA GLY A 43 -14.68 -22.98 -3.67
C GLY A 43 -14.09 -21.61 -4.00
N LEU A 44 -14.81 -20.53 -3.69
CA LEU A 44 -14.32 -19.17 -3.87
C LEU A 44 -13.11 -18.89 -2.96
N GLY A 45 -13.16 -19.36 -1.72
CA GLY A 45 -12.06 -19.20 -0.77
C GLY A 45 -10.76 -19.86 -1.25
N MET A 46 -10.84 -21.09 -1.77
CA MET A 46 -9.69 -21.79 -2.33
C MET A 46 -9.12 -21.07 -3.55
N ALA A 47 -9.98 -20.65 -4.49
CA ALA A 47 -9.55 -19.93 -5.68
C ALA A 47 -8.83 -18.61 -5.33
N MET A 48 -9.39 -17.85 -4.38
CA MET A 48 -8.78 -16.59 -3.94
C MET A 48 -7.46 -16.80 -3.19
N ARG A 49 -7.35 -17.88 -2.39
CA ARG A 49 -6.08 -18.22 -1.74
C ARG A 49 -5.00 -18.52 -2.76
N ALA A 50 -5.31 -19.34 -3.77
CA ALA A 50 -4.36 -19.66 -4.84
C ALA A 50 -3.91 -18.40 -5.59
N TYR A 51 -4.85 -17.51 -5.93
CA TYR A 51 -4.54 -16.24 -6.58
C TYR A 51 -3.63 -15.34 -5.72
N VAL A 52 -3.91 -15.22 -4.41
CA VAL A 52 -3.11 -14.40 -3.49
C VAL A 52 -1.67 -14.93 -3.38
N GLU A 53 -1.49 -16.25 -3.32
CA GLU A 53 -0.16 -16.87 -3.27
C GLU A 53 0.61 -16.69 -4.59
N GLU A 54 -0.06 -16.83 -5.73
CA GLU A 54 0.54 -16.57 -7.04
C GLU A 54 0.97 -15.10 -7.18
N LEU A 55 0.11 -14.16 -6.74
CA LEU A 55 0.42 -12.75 -6.71
C LEU A 55 1.60 -12.45 -5.78
N ARG A 56 1.70 -13.13 -4.62
CA ARG A 56 2.83 -13.01 -3.69
C ARG A 56 4.13 -13.36 -4.38
N ALA A 57 4.18 -14.51 -5.06
CA ALA A 57 5.38 -14.96 -5.76
C ALA A 57 5.84 -13.94 -6.81
N ARG A 58 4.91 -13.44 -7.64
CA ARG A 58 5.20 -12.41 -8.66
C ARG A 58 5.70 -11.11 -8.04
N ALA A 59 5.04 -10.65 -6.97
CA ALA A 59 5.40 -9.40 -6.30
C ALA A 59 6.76 -9.47 -5.61
N LEU A 60 7.10 -10.57 -4.95
CA LEU A 60 8.40 -10.76 -4.30
C LEU A 60 9.52 -10.86 -5.33
N GLN A 61 9.32 -11.60 -6.42
CA GLN A 61 10.28 -11.65 -7.53
C GLN A 61 10.54 -10.26 -8.13
N LEU A 62 9.48 -9.47 -8.32
CA LEU A 62 9.63 -8.09 -8.81
C LEU A 62 10.36 -7.20 -7.79
N ASN A 63 10.06 -7.37 -6.49
CA ASN A 63 10.71 -6.64 -5.41
C ASN A 63 12.23 -6.87 -5.42
N GLU A 64 12.65 -8.12 -5.57
CA GLU A 64 14.07 -8.48 -5.63
C GLU A 64 14.75 -7.89 -6.86
N ARG A 65 14.11 -7.99 -8.03
CA ARG A 65 14.66 -7.46 -9.30
C ARG A 65 14.82 -5.94 -9.30
N GLN A 66 13.97 -5.22 -8.58
CA GLN A 66 13.92 -3.75 -8.62
C GLN A 66 14.46 -3.07 -7.36
N ASP A 67 15.05 -3.84 -6.42
CA ASP A 67 15.42 -3.35 -5.09
C ASP A 67 14.25 -2.61 -4.41
N GLY A 68 13.07 -3.24 -4.41
CA GLY A 68 11.82 -2.69 -3.88
C GLY A 68 10.81 -2.28 -4.95
N LEU A 69 9.55 -2.11 -4.53
CA LEU A 69 8.48 -1.62 -5.40
C LEU A 69 8.32 -0.12 -5.18
N TRP A 70 8.71 0.67 -6.18
CA TRP A 70 8.60 2.12 -6.17
C TRP A 70 7.20 2.53 -6.57
N HIS A 71 6.38 2.88 -5.59
CA HIS A 71 5.01 3.30 -5.86
C HIS A 71 4.50 4.23 -4.77
N GLY A 72 3.83 5.31 -5.16
CA GLY A 72 3.29 6.29 -4.22
C GLY A 72 4.35 7.21 -3.63
N ASN A 73 3.87 8.19 -2.87
CA ASN A 73 4.68 9.16 -2.16
C ASN A 73 3.98 9.55 -0.86
N ASP A 74 4.76 9.76 0.20
CA ASP A 74 4.31 10.46 1.39
C ASP A 74 4.51 11.97 1.18
N TYR A 75 3.63 12.76 1.82
CA TYR A 75 3.67 14.22 1.72
C TYR A 75 3.71 14.81 3.12
N VAL A 76 4.66 15.73 3.34
CA VAL A 76 4.71 16.56 4.56
C VAL A 76 4.47 17.99 4.12
N ILE A 77 3.40 18.59 4.64
CA ILE A 77 2.99 19.95 4.32
C ILE A 77 3.05 20.77 5.61
N ALA A 78 3.97 21.72 5.67
CA ALA A 78 4.04 22.69 6.75
C ALA A 78 3.07 23.83 6.46
N VAL A 79 2.26 24.17 7.44
CA VAL A 79 1.26 25.23 7.34
C VAL A 79 1.28 26.09 8.59
N GLU A 80 0.81 27.32 8.46
CA GLU A 80 0.43 28.16 9.59
C GLU A 80 -1.06 28.53 9.51
N PRO A 81 -1.70 28.83 10.65
CA PRO A 81 -3.02 29.46 10.64
C PRO A 81 -2.97 30.81 9.91
N MET A 82 -4.03 31.12 9.17
CA MET A 82 -4.30 32.45 8.64
C MET A 82 -4.99 33.33 9.68
#